data_AF-A0A8T4FKQ4-F1
#
_entry.id   AF-A0A8T4FKQ4-F1
#
_cell.length_a   1.000
_cell.length_b   1.000
_cell.length_c   1.000
_cell.angle_alpha   90.00
_cell.angle_beta   90.00
_cell.angle_gamma   90.00
#
_symmetry.space_group_name_H-M   'P 1'
#
loop_
_entity.id
_entity.type
_entity.pdbx_description
1 polymer ?
#
loop_
_entity_poly.entity_id
_entity_poly.type
_entity_poly.pdbx_seq_one_letter_code
_entity_poly.pdbx_strand_id
1 'polypeptide(L)'
;GLNRSITLTAMRFDPDIRSAAILRYSKPVVDKAREMLFEVREADRRNAGSSTPLMDWRTAFCCKKEDVPDIIFIAGEETEEPKDAKAAKYAEKCDNSAKTGANCEPMIILLGISPSATVNNILMLGERINNRN
;
A
#
# COMPACT_ATOMS: atom_id res chain seq x y z
N GLY A 1 2.90 1.16 -18.93
CA GLY A 1 2.75 -0.11 -18.17
C GLY A 1 1.27 -0.45 -18.09
N LEU A 2 0.87 -1.71 -18.20
CA LEU A 2 -0.53 -2.10 -18.00
C LEU A 2 -1.00 -1.62 -16.62
N ASN A 3 -2.09 -0.84 -16.57
CA ASN A 3 -2.80 -0.55 -15.33
C ASN A 3 -3.45 -1.86 -14.85
N ARG A 4 -2.78 -2.56 -13.93
CA ARG A 4 -3.32 -3.76 -13.29
C ARG A 4 -4.34 -3.34 -12.24
N SER A 5 -5.49 -4.01 -12.21
CA SER A 5 -6.59 -3.61 -11.33
C SER A 5 -6.33 -4.06 -9.89
N ILE A 6 -6.20 -3.08 -8.99
CA ILE A 6 -6.13 -3.29 -7.53
C ILE A 6 -7.39 -3.98 -7.04
N THR A 7 -8.56 -3.43 -7.38
CA THR A 7 -9.85 -3.96 -6.90
C THR A 7 -10.09 -5.39 -7.39
N LEU A 8 -9.86 -5.70 -8.67
CA LEU A 8 -10.03 -7.08 -9.17
C LEU A 8 -9.03 -8.05 -8.53
N THR A 9 -7.84 -7.58 -8.19
CA THR A 9 -6.85 -8.40 -7.48
C THR A 9 -7.34 -8.69 -6.06
N ALA A 10 -7.80 -7.68 -5.32
CA ALA A 10 -8.35 -7.84 -3.97
C ALA A 10 -9.58 -8.78 -3.95
N MET A 11 -10.49 -8.62 -4.92
CA MET A 11 -11.67 -9.47 -5.12
C MET A 11 -11.37 -10.96 -5.24
N ARG A 12 -10.16 -11.33 -5.67
CA ARG A 12 -9.73 -12.73 -5.75
C ARG A 12 -9.45 -13.34 -4.38
N PHE A 13 -9.08 -12.52 -3.40
CA PHE A 13 -8.77 -12.93 -2.03
C PHE A 13 -10.00 -12.78 -1.11
N ASP A 14 -10.79 -11.74 -1.35
CA ASP A 14 -12.06 -11.48 -0.69
C ASP A 14 -13.04 -10.80 -1.68
N PRO A 15 -14.12 -11.49 -2.11
CA PRO A 15 -15.08 -10.96 -3.08
C PRO A 15 -15.93 -9.79 -2.55
N ASP A 16 -15.97 -9.55 -1.24
CA ASP A 16 -16.72 -8.44 -0.65
C ASP A 16 -16.02 -7.10 -0.85
N ILE A 17 -14.71 -7.10 -1.16
CA ILE A 17 -13.97 -5.89 -1.50
C ILE A 17 -14.34 -5.44 -2.91
N ARG A 18 -14.99 -4.27 -3.03
CA ARG A 18 -15.54 -3.76 -4.32
C ARG A 18 -15.09 -2.35 -4.67
N SER A 19 -14.22 -1.76 -3.86
CA SER A 19 -13.71 -0.42 -4.06
C SER A 19 -12.25 -0.32 -3.61
N ALA A 20 -11.52 0.58 -4.26
CA ALA A 20 -10.20 0.98 -3.82
C ALA A 20 -10.01 2.48 -4.06
N ALA A 21 -9.25 3.14 -3.19
CA ALA A 21 -8.81 4.52 -3.37
C ALA A 21 -7.29 4.60 -3.26
N ILE A 22 -6.66 5.33 -4.18
CA ILE A 22 -5.22 5.56 -4.17
C ILE A 22 -4.97 7.00 -3.69
N LEU A 23 -4.22 7.14 -2.62
CA LEU A 23 -3.79 8.41 -2.05
C LEU A 23 -2.26 8.53 -2.15
N ARG A 24 -1.76 9.77 -2.11
CA ARG A 24 -0.33 10.01 -1.95
C ARG A 24 0.14 9.44 -0.62
N TYR A 25 1.34 8.85 -0.61
CA TYR A 25 1.94 8.39 0.63
C TYR A 25 2.18 9.55 1.59
N SER A 26 1.89 9.29 2.86
CA SER A 26 2.17 10.18 3.97
C SER A 26 2.33 9.32 5.21
N LYS A 27 3.54 9.31 5.79
CA LYS A 27 3.82 8.59 7.04
C LYS A 27 2.83 8.95 8.16
N PRO A 28 2.50 10.24 8.39
CA PRO A 28 1.45 10.61 9.35
C PRO A 28 0.08 9.97 9.11
N VAL A 29 -0.32 9.77 7.85
CA VAL A 29 -1.60 9.09 7.52
C VAL A 29 -1.53 7.62 7.90
N VAL A 30 -0.43 6.94 7.53
CA VAL A 30 -0.21 5.51 7.85
C VAL A 30 -0.18 5.26 9.35
N ASP A 31 0.56 6.10 10.09
CA ASP A 31 0.67 5.99 11.54
C ASP A 31 -0.70 6.23 12.21
N LYS A 32 -1.45 7.25 11.76
CA LYS A 32 -2.80 7.52 12.27
C LYS A 32 -3.78 6.39 11.96
N ALA A 33 -3.69 5.77 10.79
CA ALA A 33 -4.55 4.64 10.44
C ALA A 33 -4.31 3.44 11.37
N ARG A 34 -3.05 3.15 11.70
CA ARG A 34 -2.71 2.11 12.69
C ARG A 34 -3.26 2.43 14.08
N GLU A 35 -3.17 3.69 14.51
CA GLU A 35 -3.78 4.14 15.79
C GLU A 35 -5.30 3.97 15.80
N MET A 36 -5.96 4.10 14.65
CA MET A 36 -7.39 3.90 14.46
C MET A 36 -7.79 2.44 14.26
N LEU A 37 -6.87 1.50 14.47
CA LEU A 37 -7.07 0.05 14.35
C LEU A 37 -7.41 -0.45 12.95
N PHE A 38 -7.12 0.33 11.90
CA PHE A 38 -7.13 -0.21 10.54
C PHE A 38 -6.07 -1.29 10.39
N GLU A 39 -6.37 -2.34 9.63
CA GLU A 39 -5.36 -3.30 9.20
C GLU A 39 -4.48 -2.67 8.12
N VAL A 40 -3.23 -2.36 8.48
CA VAL A 40 -2.28 -1.70 7.59
C VAL A 40 -1.12 -2.62 7.24
N ARG A 41 -0.90 -2.88 5.94
CA ARG A 41 0.20 -3.71 5.43
C ARG A 41 1.10 -2.94 4.47
N GLU A 42 2.38 -3.24 4.53
CA GLU A 42 3.37 -2.68 3.60
C GLU A 42 3.59 -3.60 2.40
N ALA A 43 3.44 -3.05 1.20
CA ALA A 43 3.88 -3.66 -0.04
C ALA A 43 5.36 -3.35 -0.24
N ASP A 44 6.20 -4.14 0.41
CA ASP A 44 7.65 -3.99 0.37
C ASP A 44 8.17 -4.08 -1.07
N ARG A 45 8.87 -3.01 -1.50
CA ARG A 45 9.44 -2.85 -2.85
C ARG A 45 10.43 -3.95 -3.24
N ARG A 46 10.98 -4.68 -2.27
CA ARG A 46 11.79 -5.89 -2.51
C ARG A 46 10.98 -7.01 -3.16
N ASN A 47 9.66 -6.97 -3.07
CA ASN A 47 8.75 -7.95 -3.67
C ASN A 47 8.08 -7.43 -4.94
N ALA A 48 8.53 -6.28 -5.46
CA ALA A 48 7.97 -5.72 -6.67
C ALA A 48 8.06 -6.70 -7.84
N GLY A 49 6.95 -6.89 -8.55
CA GLY A 49 6.86 -7.82 -9.69
C GLY A 49 6.78 -9.31 -9.32
N SER A 50 6.63 -9.66 -8.04
CA SER A 50 6.49 -11.06 -7.58
C SER A 50 5.16 -11.73 -7.95
N SER A 51 4.17 -10.96 -8.43
CA SER A 51 2.84 -11.49 -8.79
C SER A 51 2.75 -11.91 -10.27
N THR A 52 1.73 -12.71 -10.58
CA THR A 52 1.38 -13.00 -11.98
C THR A 52 1.15 -11.69 -12.77
N PRO A 53 1.44 -11.66 -14.09
CA PRO A 53 1.36 -10.43 -14.90
C PRO A 53 0.00 -9.74 -14.93
N LEU A 54 -1.08 -10.45 -14.56
CA LEU A 54 -2.45 -9.95 -14.55
C LEU A 54 -2.85 -9.26 -13.25
N MET A 55 -2.12 -9.49 -12.15
CA MET A 55 -2.47 -8.96 -10.82
C MET A 55 -1.65 -7.74 -10.45
N ASP A 56 -2.28 -6.85 -9.69
CA ASP A 56 -1.55 -5.82 -8.97
C ASP A 56 -0.63 -6.48 -7.93
N TRP A 57 0.67 -6.28 -8.05
CA TRP A 57 1.65 -6.99 -7.21
C TRP A 57 1.55 -6.59 -5.74
N ARG A 58 1.21 -5.34 -5.45
CA ARG A 58 1.08 -4.78 -4.10
C ARG A 58 -0.05 -5.49 -3.38
N THR A 59 -1.20 -5.53 -4.05
CA THR A 59 -2.40 -6.19 -3.56
C THR A 59 -2.19 -7.70 -3.43
N ALA A 60 -1.63 -8.34 -4.46
CA ALA A 60 -1.38 -9.79 -4.44
C ALA A 60 -0.37 -10.22 -3.38
N PHE A 61 0.60 -9.37 -3.05
CA PHE A 61 1.59 -9.63 -2.01
C PHE A 61 1.00 -9.48 -0.60
N CYS A 62 0.20 -8.43 -0.38
CA CYS A 62 -0.35 -8.11 0.94
C CYS A 62 -1.62 -8.90 1.30
N CYS A 63 -2.33 -9.45 0.31
CA CYS A 63 -3.58 -10.18 0.55
C CYS A 63 -3.36 -11.69 0.66
N LYS A 64 -4.14 -12.33 1.53
CA LYS A 64 -4.29 -13.78 1.61
C LYS A 64 -5.78 -14.12 1.53
N LYS A 65 -6.10 -15.38 1.25
CA LYS A 65 -7.49 -15.82 1.15
C LYS A 65 -8.22 -15.50 2.47
N GLU A 66 -9.34 -14.78 2.38
CA GLU A 66 -10.14 -14.34 3.54
C GLU A 66 -9.40 -13.40 4.51
N ASP A 67 -8.28 -12.81 4.06
CA ASP A 67 -7.40 -11.97 4.86
C ASP A 67 -6.85 -10.81 4.01
N VAL A 68 -7.71 -9.81 3.80
CA VAL A 68 -7.43 -8.60 3.00
C VAL A 68 -7.35 -7.39 3.94
N PRO A 69 -6.25 -6.63 3.95
CA PRO A 69 -6.12 -5.47 4.83
C PRO A 69 -7.03 -4.32 4.39
N ASP A 70 -7.37 -3.43 5.32
CA ASP A 70 -8.03 -2.16 4.99
C ASP A 70 -7.11 -1.25 4.16
N ILE A 71 -5.82 -1.26 4.47
CA ILE A 71 -4.84 -0.34 3.87
C ILE A 71 -3.58 -1.09 3.45
N ILE A 72 -3.16 -0.86 2.22
CA ILE A 72 -1.84 -1.24 1.69
C ILE A 72 -1.06 0.04 1.44
N PHE A 73 0.21 0.11 1.81
CA PHE A 73 1.06 1.24 1.46
C PHE A 73 2.38 0.79 0.86
N ILE A 74 2.95 1.63 0.00
CA ILE A 74 4.37 1.60 -0.36
C ILE A 74 5.01 2.81 0.30
N ALA A 75 5.97 2.57 1.20
CA ALA A 75 6.76 3.64 1.78
C ALA A 75 7.56 4.40 0.72
N GLY A 76 7.87 5.66 0.98
CA GLY A 76 8.95 6.36 0.30
C GLY A 76 10.30 5.69 0.54
N GLU A 77 11.32 6.06 -0.23
CA GLU A 77 12.69 5.85 0.25
C GLU A 77 12.82 6.66 1.55
N GLU A 78 13.30 6.04 2.62
CA GLU A 78 13.69 6.80 3.80
C GLU A 78 14.84 7.72 3.37
N THR A 79 14.61 9.03 3.40
CA THR A 79 15.63 10.04 3.07
C THR A 79 16.66 10.20 4.19
N GLU A 80 16.69 9.30 5.18
CA GLU A 80 17.82 9.25 6.09
C GLU A 80 19.03 8.77 5.28
N GLU A 81 20.05 9.62 5.19
CA GLU A 81 21.33 9.21 4.63
C GLU A 81 21.77 7.91 5.31
N PRO A 82 22.16 6.88 4.54
CA PRO A 82 22.54 5.62 5.13
C PRO A 82 23.71 5.85 6.09
N LYS A 83 23.47 5.53 7.37
CA LYS A 83 24.43 5.78 8.47
C LYS A 83 25.75 5.00 8.29
N ASP A 84 25.73 3.96 7.45
CA ASP A 84 26.90 3.19 7.06
C ASP A 84 26.75 2.52 5.67
N ALA A 85 27.84 1.96 5.16
CA ALA A 85 27.89 1.28 3.87
C ALA A 85 27.00 0.01 3.81
N LYS A 86 26.63 -0.56 4.97
CA LYS A 86 25.72 -1.70 5.04
C LYS A 86 24.29 -1.22 4.81
N ALA A 87 23.86 -0.15 5.48
CA ALA A 87 22.58 0.52 5.26
C ALA A 87 22.44 1.01 3.81
N ALA A 88 23.53 1.53 3.22
CA ALA A 88 23.54 1.95 1.81
C ALA A 88 23.29 0.76 0.86
N LYS A 89 23.98 -0.37 1.07
CA LYS A 89 23.74 -1.60 0.29
C LYS A 89 22.34 -2.19 0.53
N TYR A 90 21.78 -2.02 1.73
CA TYR A 90 20.40 -2.43 2.01
C TYR A 90 19.40 -1.56 1.25
N ALA A 91 19.58 -0.24 1.23
CA ALA A 91 18.73 0.69 0.47
C ALA A 91 18.78 0.42 -1.04
N GLU A 92 19.97 0.18 -1.59
CA GLU A 92 20.15 -0.19 -3.02
C GLU A 92 19.47 -1.52 -3.37
N LYS A 93 19.43 -2.47 -2.43
CA LYS A 93 18.76 -3.77 -2.60
C LYS A 93 17.23 -3.68 -2.45
N CYS A 94 16.70 -2.57 -1.92
CA CYS A 94 15.29 -2.44 -1.60
C CYS A 94 14.38 -2.22 -2.81
N ASP A 95 14.90 -1.95 -4.00
CA ASP A 95 14.06 -1.69 -5.17
C ASP A 95 14.25 -2.71 -6.30
N ASN A 96 13.28 -3.62 -6.43
CA ASN A 96 13.20 -4.53 -7.58
C ASN A 96 12.49 -3.91 -8.80
N SER A 97 12.06 -2.63 -8.74
CA SER A 97 11.43 -1.93 -9.86
C SER A 97 12.33 -1.92 -11.10
N ALA A 98 13.63 -1.65 -10.94
CA ALA A 98 14.59 -1.59 -12.04
C ALA A 98 14.73 -2.94 -12.78
N LYS A 99 14.54 -4.05 -12.07
CA LYS A 99 14.63 -5.40 -12.64
C LYS A 99 13.32 -5.89 -13.25
N THR A 100 12.20 -5.47 -12.67
CA THR A 100 10.86 -6.01 -12.99
C THR A 100 9.98 -5.06 -13.80
N GLY A 101 10.37 -3.79 -13.90
CA GLY A 101 9.54 -2.71 -14.46
C GLY A 101 8.28 -2.43 -13.64
N ALA A 102 8.18 -2.93 -12.40
CA ALA A 102 7.03 -2.71 -11.53
C ALA A 102 6.99 -1.26 -11.01
N ASN A 103 5.80 -0.67 -10.96
CA ASN A 103 5.63 0.64 -10.33
C ASN A 103 5.74 0.50 -8.80
N CYS A 104 6.72 1.21 -8.21
CA CYS A 104 7.00 1.31 -6.78
C CYS A 104 6.81 2.73 -6.22
N GLU A 105 6.09 3.60 -6.94
CA GLU A 105 5.79 4.96 -6.47
C GLU A 105 5.16 4.93 -5.07
N PRO A 106 5.59 5.81 -4.15
CA PRO A 106 5.03 5.87 -2.80
C PRO A 106 3.54 6.20 -2.85
N MET A 107 2.72 5.32 -2.28
CA MET A 107 1.27 5.50 -2.24
C MET A 107 0.63 4.79 -1.06
N ILE A 108 -0.61 5.17 -0.77
CA ILE A 108 -1.52 4.46 0.11
C ILE A 108 -2.70 3.99 -0.74
N ILE A 109 -3.10 2.74 -0.56
CA ILE A 109 -4.24 2.10 -1.19
C ILE A 109 -5.20 1.73 -0.07
N LEU A 110 -6.38 2.36 -0.05
CA LEU A 110 -7.46 1.96 0.85
C LEU A 110 -8.37 1.01 0.09
N LEU A 111 -8.62 -0.16 0.66
CA LEU A 111 -9.57 -1.14 0.16
C LEU A 111 -10.89 -0.98 0.92
N GLY A 112 -12.00 -1.24 0.24
CA GLY A 112 -13.32 -1.11 0.86
C GLY A 112 -14.38 -1.96 0.18
N ILE A 113 -15.39 -2.34 0.95
CA ILE A 113 -16.50 -3.17 0.49
C ILE A 113 -17.47 -2.44 -0.46
N SER A 114 -17.44 -1.10 -0.44
CA SER A 114 -18.23 -0.25 -1.34
C SER A 114 -17.57 1.12 -1.47
N PRO A 115 -17.88 1.90 -2.54
CA PRO A 115 -17.38 3.26 -2.66
C PRO A 115 -17.72 4.14 -1.46
N SER A 116 -18.92 4.00 -0.88
CA SER A 116 -19.35 4.75 0.30
C SER A 116 -18.51 4.43 1.53
N ALA A 117 -18.21 3.15 1.78
CA ALA A 117 -17.34 2.75 2.89
C ALA A 117 -15.93 3.31 2.72
N THR A 118 -15.36 3.23 1.51
CA THR A 118 -14.05 3.79 1.19
C THR A 118 -14.00 5.30 1.45
N VAL A 119 -15.01 6.04 0.98
CA VAL A 119 -15.09 7.50 1.19
C VAL A 119 -15.22 7.83 2.68
N ASN A 120 -16.06 7.11 3.43
CA ASN A 120 -16.20 7.32 4.86
C ASN A 120 -14.88 7.11 5.61
N ASN A 121 -14.12 6.05 5.27
CA ASN A 121 -12.81 5.80 5.88
C ASN A 121 -11.80 6.91 5.57
N ILE A 122 -11.79 7.43 4.34
CA ILE A 122 -10.94 8.58 3.96
C ILE A 122 -11.30 9.82 4.79
N LEU A 123 -12.59 10.13 4.92
CA LEU A 123 -13.06 11.27 5.70
C LEU A 123 -12.69 11.11 7.19
N MET A 124 -12.89 9.93 7.77
CA MET A 124 -12.53 9.64 9.15
C MET A 124 -11.02 9.81 9.40
N LEU A 125 -10.18 9.33 8.49
CA LEU A 125 -8.72 9.53 8.57
C LEU A 125 -8.36 11.01 8.45
N GLY A 126 -8.95 11.73 7.50
CA GLY A 126 -8.72 13.16 7.30
C GLY A 126 -9.07 13.99 8.55
N GLU A 127 -10.25 13.76 9.13
CA GLU A 127 -10.69 14.41 10.37
C GLU A 127 -9.74 14.12 11.53
N ARG A 128 -9.29 12.87 11.70
CA ARG A 128 -8.39 12.50 12.81
C ARG A 128 -6.97 13.01 12.65
N ILE A 129 -6.53 13.28 11.42
CA ILE A 129 -5.25 13.94 11.15
C ILE A 129 -5.34 15.43 11.48
N ASN A 130 -6.47 16.07 11.17
CA ASN A 130 -6.69 17.50 11.38
C ASN A 130 -6.98 17.87 12.85
N ASN A 131 -7.60 16.97 13.62
CA ASN A 131 -7.90 17.17 15.05
C ASN A 131 -6.66 17.03 15.97
N ARG A 132 -5.48 17.44 15.50
CA ARG A 132 -4.24 17.52 16.29
C ARG A 132 -4.13 18.82 17.12
N ASN A 133 -5.24 19.25 17.73
CA ASN A 133 -5.27 20.29 18.77
C ASN A 133 -5.45 19.65 20.13
#